data_AF-A0A0G3X509-F1
#
_entry.id   AF-A0A0G3X509-F1
#
_cell.length_a   1.000
_cell.length_b   1.000
_cell.length_c   1.000
_cell.angle_alpha   90.00
_cell.angle_beta   90.00
_cell.angle_gamma   90.00
#
_symmetry.space_group_name_H-M   'P 1'
#
loop_
_entity.id
_entity.type
_entity.pdbx_description
1 polymer ?
#
loop_
_entity_poly.entity_id
_entity_poly.type
_entity_poly.pdbx_seq_one_letter_code
_entity_poly.pdbx_strand_id
1 'polypeptide(L)' 'MADLYLKSMQSERKALWATCRLKGLARDTPERRRIAELDEAMAAHARKQGRDAGGGAGGGGGGGGGE' A
#
# COMPACT_ATOMS: atom_id res chain seq x y z
N MET A 1 0.40 18.19 1.00
CA MET A 1 -0.95 17.62 0.78
C MET A 1 -0.84 16.29 0.01
N ALA A 2 0.11 15.42 0.37
CA ALA A 2 0.36 14.14 -0.31
C ALA A 2 -0.49 12.99 0.27
N ASP A 3 -0.98 13.19 1.49
CA ASP A 3 -1.69 12.17 2.27
C ASP A 3 -3.10 11.89 1.78
N LEU A 4 -3.77 12.85 1.14
CA LEU A 4 -5.18 12.72 0.75
C LEU A 4 -5.38 11.61 -0.30
N TYR A 5 -4.44 11.43 -1.22
CA TYR A 5 -4.51 10.39 -2.26
C TYR A 5 -4.36 8.98 -1.68
N LEU A 6 -3.45 8.81 -0.72
CA LEU A 6 -3.28 7.54 -0.02
C LEU A 6 -4.49 7.25 0.88
N LYS A 7 -5.03 8.29 1.51
CA LYS A 7 -6.22 8.20 2.36
C LYS A 7 -7.48 7.87 1.56
N SER A 8 -7.61 8.38 0.33
CA SER A 8 -8.71 8.01 -0.56
C SER A 8 -8.59 6.55 -1.00
N MET A 9 -7.41 6.10 -1.42
CA MET A 9 -7.19 4.70 -1.80
C MET A 9 -7.45 3.72 -0.64
N GLN A 10 -7.01 4.05 0.57
CA GLN A 10 -7.29 3.24 1.75
C GLN A 10 -8.77 3.20 2.10
N SER A 11 -9.47 4.33 1.96
CA SER A 11 -10.92 4.41 2.21
C SER A 11 -11.69 3.59 1.18
N GLU A 12 -11.30 3.68 -0.09
CA GLU A 12 -11.91 2.94 -1.20
C GLU A 12 -11.70 1.43 -1.05
N ARG A 13 -10.49 0.98 -0.70
CA ARG A 13 -10.19 -0.42 -0.37
C ARG A 13 -11.08 -0.92 0.77
N LYS A 14 -11.19 -0.16 1.87
CA LYS A 14 -12.02 -0.52 3.02
C LYS A 14 -13.51 -0.62 2.66
N ALA A 15 -14.02 0.32 1.86
CA ALA A 15 -15.40 0.31 1.39
C ALA A 15 -15.71 -0.91 0.51
N LEU A 16 -14.80 -1.26 -0.41
CA LEU A 16 -14.91 -2.47 -1.21
C LEU A 16 -14.87 -3.74 -0.35
N TRP A 17 -14.00 -3.79 0.65
CA TRP A 17 -13.95 -4.89 1.62
C TRP A 17 -15.26 -5.03 2.41
N ALA A 18 -15.80 -3.92 2.90
CA ALA A 18 -17.07 -3.88 3.60
C ALA A 18 -18.21 -4.35 2.69
N THR A 19 -18.23 -3.91 1.43
CA THR A 19 -19.24 -4.31 0.45
C THR A 19 -19.15 -5.80 0.13
N CYS A 20 -17.93 -6.34 -0.04
CA CYS A 20 -17.69 -7.77 -0.24
C CYS A 20 -18.20 -8.60 0.94
N ARG A 21 -17.92 -8.15 2.17
CA ARG A 21 -18.34 -8.83 3.40
C ARG A 21 -19.84 -8.75 3.61
N LEU A 22 -20.45 -7.60 3.33
CA LEU A 22 -21.89 -7.37 3.50
C LEU A 22 -22.71 -8.17 2.49
N LYS A 23 -22.26 -8.22 1.23
CA LYS A 23 -22.95 -8.94 0.15
C LYS A 23 -22.61 -10.43 0.08
N GLY A 24 -21.62 -10.90 0.85
CA GLY A 24 -21.16 -12.30 0.78
C GLY A 24 -20.57 -12.66 -0.59
N LEU A 25 -19.91 -11.71 -1.24
CA LEU A 25 -19.40 -11.87 -2.60
C LEU A 25 -18.30 -12.94 -2.66
N ALA A 26 -18.38 -13.81 -3.66
CA ALA A 26 -17.41 -14.88 -3.87
C ALA A 26 -16.01 -14.31 -4.11
N ARG A 27 -14.99 -15.12 -3.80
CA ARG A 27 -13.57 -14.74 -3.91
C ARG A 27 -13.12 -14.34 -5.33
N ASP A 28 -13.88 -14.68 -6.37
CA ASP A 28 -13.60 -14.44 -7.79
C ASP A 28 -14.25 -13.17 -8.36
N THR A 29 -14.84 -12.35 -7.48
CA THR A 29 -15.55 -11.15 -7.90
C THR A 29 -14.60 -10.04 -8.34
N PRO A 30 -15.03 -9.18 -9.28
CA PRO A 30 -14.21 -8.07 -9.76
C PRO A 30 -13.79 -7.11 -8.63
N GLU A 31 -14.59 -7.01 -7.57
CA GLU A 31 -14.26 -6.23 -6.36
C GLU A 31 -12.97 -6.72 -5.69
N ARG A 32 -12.75 -8.04 -5.59
CA ARG A 32 -11.53 -8.62 -5.04
C ARG A 32 -10.29 -8.33 -5.90
N ARG A 33 -10.45 -8.31 -7.22
CA ARG A 33 -9.39 -7.90 -8.15
C ARG A 33 -9.07 -6.42 -7.95
N ARG A 34 -10.09 -5.57 -7.82
CA ARG A 34 -9.94 -4.14 -7.55
C ARG A 34 -9.22 -3.85 -6.23
N ILE A 35 -9.51 -4.62 -5.18
CA ILE A 35 -8.82 -4.53 -3.89
C ILE A 35 -7.33 -4.85 -4.05
N ALA A 36 -6.97 -5.87 -4.84
CA ALA A 36 -5.57 -6.23 -5.09
C ALA A 36 -4.83 -5.14 -5.87
N GLU A 37 -5.45 -4.58 -6.91
CA GLU A 37 -4.91 -3.45 -7.67
C GLU A 37 -4.64 -2.23 -6.77
N LEU A 38 -5.58 -1.92 -5.87
CA LEU A 38 -5.42 -0.84 -4.89
C LEU A 38 -4.29 -1.14 -3.89
N ASP A 39 -4.14 -2.38 -3.44
CA ASP A 39 -3.05 -2.80 -2.55
C ASP A 39 -1.68 -2.61 -3.21
N GLU A 40 -1.54 -3.04 -4.47
CA GLU A 40 -0.32 -2.86 -5.25
C GLU A 40 -0.01 -1.39 -5.50
N ALA A 41 -1.02 -0.57 -5.86
CA ALA A 41 -0.84 0.86 -6.06
C ALA A 41 -0.41 1.58 -4.78
N MET A 42 -1.01 1.23 -3.63
CA MET A 42 -0.60 1.74 -2.32
C MET A 42 0.81 1.29 -1.92
N ALA A 43 1.18 0.05 -2.20
CA ALA A 43 2.53 -0.47 -1.93
C ALA A 43 3.59 0.20 -2.82
N ALA A 44 3.28 0.43 -4.10
CA ALA A 44 4.14 1.17 -5.02
C ALA A 44 4.32 2.62 -4.55
N HIS A 45 3.24 3.28 -4.11
CA HIS A 45 3.31 4.61 -3.51
C HIS A 45 4.09 4.61 -2.19
N ALA A 46 3.91 3.63 -1.32
CA ALA A 46 4.65 3.51 -0.07
C ALA A 46 6.15 3.29 -0.30
N ARG A 47 6.53 2.46 -1.28
CA ARG A 47 7.93 2.26 -1.69
C ARG A 47 8.54 3.54 -2.28
N LYS A 48 7.77 4.28 -3.08
CA LYS A 48 8.21 5.55 -3.65
C LYS A 48 8.35 6.64 -2.57
N GLN A 49 7.40 6.70 -1.63
CA GLN A 49 7.50 7.58 -0.47
C GLN A 49 8.62 7.18 0.49
N GLY A 50 8.92 5.90 0.68
CA GLY A 50 10.10 5.48 1.46
C GLY A 50 11.43 5.84 0.78
N ARG A 51 11.42 6.00 -0.55
CA ARG A 51 12.59 6.43 -1.33
C ARG A 51 12.76 7.95 -1.36
N ASP A 52 11.64 8.69 -1.30
CA ASP A 52 11.61 10.16 -1.34
C ASP A 52 11.64 10.78 0.07
N ALA A 53 10.98 10.15 1.05
CA ALA A 53 11.09 10.43 2.49
C ALA A 53 12.37 9.84 3.11
N GLY A 54 13.34 9.47 2.28
CA GLY A 54 14.73 9.18 2.66
C GLY A 54 15.68 10.38 2.48
N GLY A 55 15.17 11.56 2.14
CA GLY A 55 15.90 12.83 2.20
C GLY A 55 15.94 13.40 3.62
N GLY A 56 16.40 12.63 4.60
CA GLY A 56 16.42 13.06 6.00
C GLY A 56 16.84 11.98 6.99
N ALA A 57 18.14 11.74 7.05
CA ALA A 57 18.90 11.17 8.18
C ALA A 57 18.41 9.88 8.85
N GLY A 58 19.20 8.81 8.68
CA GLY A 58 19.49 7.86 9.76
C GLY A 58 19.35 6.37 9.42
N GLY A 59 20.48 5.65 9.48
CA GLY A 59 20.47 4.26 9.93
C GLY A 59 21.11 3.20 9.03
N GLY A 60 22.43 3.04 9.18
CA GLY A 60 23.08 1.73 9.35
C GLY A 60 22.93 0.68 8.24
N GLY A 61 23.94 0.60 7.36
CA GLY A 61 24.21 -0.57 6.54
C GLY A 61 25.65 -0.99 6.74
N GLY A 62 25.88 -1.97 7.61
CA GLY A 62 27.18 -2.57 7.83
C GLY A 62 27.70 -3.30 6.60
N GLY A 63 29.01 -3.21 6.40
CA GLY A 63 29.84 -4.08 5.57
C GLY A 63 31.28 -3.85 6.04
N GLY A 64 32.13 -4.83 6.30
CA GLY A 64 32.10 -6.25 6.00
C GLY A 64 33.56 -6.67 5.79
N GLY A 65 34.00 -7.76 6.42
CA GLY A 65 35.31 -8.41 6.23
C GLY A 65 36.47 -7.67 6.92
N GLY A 66 37.33 -8.29 7.72
CA GLY A 66 37.80 -9.67 7.67
C GLY A 66 39.19 -9.68 7.07
N GLU A 67 40.20 -9.39 7.89
CA GLU A 67 41.61 -9.77 7.73
C GLU A 67 42.17 -10.06 9.14
#